data_AF-A0AAV2PLN8-F1
#
_entry.id   AF-A0AAV2PLN8-F1
#
_cell.length_a   1.000
_cell.length_b   1.000
_cell.length_c   1.000
_cell.angle_alpha   90.00
_cell.angle_beta   90.00
_cell.angle_gamma   90.00
#
_symmetry.space_group_name_H-M   'P 1'
#
loop_
_entity.id
_entity.type
_entity.pdbx_description
1 polymer ?
#
loop_
_entity_poly.entity_id
_entity_poly.type
_entity_poly.pdbx_seq_one_letter_code
_entity_poly.pdbx_strand_id
1 'polypeptide(L)'
;MSWDAADSHCQQQDGMRMAKPNNPASLNAALNRKYGDKAYWLGAKATGTRGAYEWYDGEHLSTSNGLWLPGLPSSTDATHCLGMGSAARAIAEYPGKVYGDATCTDSSGVYPLCEVILN
;
A
#
# COMPACT_ATOMS: atom_id res chain seq x y z
N MET A 1 5.67 10.42 -5.18
CA MET A 1 4.45 11.23 -5.45
C MET A 1 3.47 11.05 -4.31
N SER A 2 2.58 12.01 -4.05
CA SER A 2 1.53 11.83 -3.03
C SER A 2 0.60 10.68 -3.40
N TRP A 3 -0.16 10.18 -2.44
CA TRP A 3 -1.12 9.10 -2.66
C TRP A 3 -2.19 9.51 -3.68
N ASP A 4 -2.76 10.72 -3.56
CA ASP A 4 -3.80 11.18 -4.49
C ASP A 4 -3.25 11.35 -5.93
N ALA A 5 -1.98 11.75 -6.05
CA ALA A 5 -1.31 11.82 -7.36
C ALA A 5 -1.03 10.42 -7.93
N ALA A 6 -0.69 9.44 -7.08
CA ALA A 6 -0.54 8.05 -7.46
C ALA A 6 -1.85 7.42 -7.92
N ASP A 7 -2.95 7.68 -7.21
CA ASP A 7 -4.30 7.24 -7.59
C ASP A 7 -4.69 7.81 -8.95
N SER A 8 -4.55 9.13 -9.09
CA SER A 8 -4.82 9.85 -10.34
C SER A 8 -3.97 9.31 -11.49
N HIS A 9 -2.70 8.98 -11.25
CA HIS A 9 -1.83 8.40 -12.27
C HIS A 9 -2.33 7.03 -12.76
N CYS A 10 -2.75 6.16 -11.85
CA CYS A 10 -3.31 4.86 -12.24
C CYS A 10 -4.63 5.02 -13.00
N GLN A 11 -5.50 5.93 -12.56
CA GLN A 11 -6.82 6.15 -13.17
C GLN A 11 -6.77 6.85 -14.55
N GLN A 12 -5.67 7.53 -14.88
CA GLN A 12 -5.44 8.08 -16.23
C GLN A 12 -5.20 6.98 -17.27
N GLN A 13 -4.88 5.76 -16.85
CA GLN A 13 -4.73 4.60 -17.72
C GLN A 13 -6.08 3.88 -17.80
N ASP A 14 -6.51 3.57 -19.02
CA ASP A 14 -7.83 2.98 -19.26
C ASP A 14 -8.00 1.67 -18.48
N GLY A 15 -9.06 1.60 -17.69
CA GLY A 15 -9.39 0.43 -16.86
C GLY A 15 -8.43 0.17 -15.69
N MET A 16 -7.66 1.15 -15.20
CA MET A 16 -6.69 0.94 -14.12
C MET A 16 -6.97 1.76 -12.85
N ARG A 17 -6.42 1.29 -11.73
CA ARG A 17 -6.53 1.91 -10.40
C ARG A 17 -5.34 1.55 -9.52
N MET A 18 -5.19 2.16 -8.35
CA MET A 18 -4.22 1.67 -7.37
C MET A 18 -4.58 0.30 -6.82
N ALA A 19 -3.54 -0.51 -6.66
CA ALA A 19 -3.66 -1.95 -6.46
C ALA A 19 -4.19 -2.33 -5.08
N LYS A 20 -5.03 -3.37 -5.05
CA LYS A 20 -5.39 -4.19 -3.90
C LYS A 20 -4.88 -5.64 -4.15
N PRO A 21 -3.62 -5.95 -3.79
CA PRO A 21 -3.03 -7.23 -4.16
C PRO A 21 -3.68 -8.42 -3.44
N ASN A 22 -4.08 -9.45 -4.20
CA ASN A 22 -4.57 -10.72 -3.64
C ASN A 22 -3.50 -11.51 -2.87
N ASN A 23 -2.23 -11.40 -3.26
CA ASN A 23 -1.09 -12.02 -2.58
C ASN A 23 0.02 -10.98 -2.37
N PRO A 24 -0.13 -10.10 -1.38
CA PRO A 24 0.73 -8.94 -1.20
C PRO A 24 2.17 -9.35 -0.82
N ALA A 25 2.36 -10.45 -0.08
CA ALA A 25 3.68 -10.99 0.26
C ALA A 25 4.47 -11.46 -0.98
N SER A 26 3.81 -12.20 -1.87
CA SER A 26 4.47 -12.69 -3.09
C SER A 26 4.77 -11.55 -4.06
N LEU A 27 3.86 -10.58 -4.17
CA LEU A 27 4.06 -9.38 -4.97
C LEU A 27 5.23 -8.54 -4.43
N ASN A 28 5.31 -8.35 -3.11
CA ASN A 28 6.40 -7.62 -2.46
C ASN A 28 7.78 -8.20 -2.79
N ALA A 29 7.93 -9.53 -2.68
CA ALA A 29 9.16 -10.20 -3.04
C ALA A 29 9.47 -10.10 -4.55
N ALA A 30 8.46 -10.14 -5.41
CA ALA A 30 8.64 -9.95 -6.84
C ALA A 30 9.07 -8.51 -7.19
N LEU A 31 8.50 -7.51 -6.53
CA LEU A 31 8.89 -6.10 -6.67
C LEU A 31 10.34 -5.87 -6.24
N ASN A 32 10.77 -6.47 -5.12
CA ASN A 32 12.19 -6.41 -4.72
C ASN A 32 13.11 -7.04 -5.77
N ARG A 33 12.81 -8.25 -6.25
CA ARG A 33 13.64 -8.91 -7.27
C ARG A 33 13.74 -8.09 -8.57
N LYS A 34 12.68 -7.38 -8.95
CA LYS A 34 12.61 -6.65 -10.21
C LYS A 34 13.16 -5.23 -10.13
N TYR A 35 12.89 -4.52 -9.03
CA TYR A 35 13.15 -3.07 -8.89
C TYR A 35 13.98 -2.70 -7.65
N GLY A 36 14.38 -3.69 -6.85
CA GLY A 36 15.12 -3.52 -5.62
C GLY A 36 14.31 -2.86 -4.50
N ASP A 37 15.02 -2.15 -3.63
CA ASP A 37 14.43 -1.47 -2.49
C ASP A 37 13.64 -0.25 -2.96
N LYS A 38 12.31 -0.31 -2.79
CA LYS A 38 11.33 0.71 -3.17
C LYS A 38 10.17 0.73 -2.19
N ALA A 39 9.39 1.81 -2.24
CA ALA A 39 8.11 1.92 -1.56
C ALA A 39 7.01 2.19 -2.60
N TYR A 40 5.84 1.60 -2.37
CA TYR A 40 4.72 1.69 -3.28
C TYR A 40 3.45 2.10 -2.54
N TRP A 41 2.64 2.97 -3.13
CA TRP A 41 1.28 3.23 -2.68
C TRP A 41 0.34 2.10 -3.12
N LEU A 42 -0.59 1.74 -2.23
CA LEU A 42 -1.68 0.81 -2.47
C LEU A 42 -3.03 1.52 -2.37
N GLY A 43 -4.08 0.86 -2.85
CA GLY A 43 -5.41 1.47 -3.02
C GLY A 43 -6.22 1.76 -1.74
N ALA A 44 -5.64 1.69 -0.54
CA ALA A 44 -6.37 1.95 0.71
C ALA A 44 -5.89 3.20 1.45
N LYS A 45 -6.84 3.86 2.13
CA LYS A 45 -6.59 5.01 3.02
C LYS A 45 -7.18 4.74 4.39
N ALA A 46 -6.60 5.31 5.43
CA ALA A 46 -7.21 5.28 6.75
C ALA A 46 -8.52 6.08 6.74
N THR A 47 -9.52 5.59 7.47
CA THR A 47 -10.88 6.17 7.45
C THR A 47 -11.11 7.25 8.49
N GLY A 48 -10.19 7.47 9.45
CA GLY A 48 -10.42 8.32 10.61
C GLY A 48 -11.33 7.70 11.67
N THR A 49 -11.95 6.55 11.39
CA THR A 49 -12.75 5.76 12.34
C THR A 49 -11.89 4.63 12.92
N ARG A 50 -12.10 4.29 14.19
CA ARG A 50 -11.21 3.37 14.92
C ARG A 50 -11.10 2.01 14.22
N GLY A 51 -9.94 1.76 13.61
CA GLY A 51 -9.45 0.41 13.38
C GLY A 51 -9.31 -0.06 11.93
N ALA A 52 -9.51 0.79 10.92
CA ALA A 52 -9.43 0.33 9.53
C ALA A 52 -8.80 1.32 8.55
N TYR A 53 -8.16 0.72 7.55
CA TYR A 53 -7.97 1.31 6.23
C TYR A 53 -9.09 0.77 5.34
N GLU A 54 -9.60 1.59 4.43
CA GLU A 54 -10.66 1.18 3.51
C GLU A 54 -10.10 1.08 2.10
N TRP A 55 -10.30 -0.08 1.48
CA TRP A 55 -10.08 -0.29 0.06
C TRP A 55 -11.21 0.36 -0.72
N TYR A 56 -10.93 0.67 -1.97
CA TYR A 56 -11.89 1.27 -2.89
C TYR A 56 -13.20 0.49 -3.14
N ASP A 57 -13.26 -0.78 -2.78
CA ASP A 57 -14.45 -1.63 -2.91
C ASP A 57 -15.26 -1.68 -1.59
N GLY A 58 -14.88 -0.85 -0.62
CA GLY A 58 -15.50 -0.76 0.70
C GLY A 58 -15.02 -1.82 1.68
N GLU A 59 -14.13 -2.74 1.28
CA GLU A 59 -13.55 -3.69 2.22
C GLU A 59 -12.60 -2.98 3.20
N HIS A 60 -12.63 -3.41 4.46
CA HIS A 60 -11.75 -2.88 5.50
C HIS A 60 -10.52 -3.74 5.72
N LEU A 61 -9.34 -3.12 5.64
CA LEU A 61 -8.09 -3.66 6.17
C LEU A 61 -7.96 -3.29 7.65
N SER A 62 -8.22 -4.28 8.52
CA SER A 62 -8.07 -4.14 9.97
C SER A 62 -6.64 -3.74 10.38
N THR A 63 -6.50 -2.89 11.41
CA THR A 63 -5.20 -2.63 12.05
C THR A 63 -4.59 -3.86 12.73
N SER A 64 -5.39 -4.89 13.01
CA SER A 64 -4.92 -6.18 13.53
C SER A 64 -4.48 -7.17 12.45
N ASN A 65 -4.50 -6.78 11.17
CA ASN A 65 -4.13 -7.66 10.07
C ASN A 65 -2.67 -8.17 10.22
N GLY A 66 -2.47 -9.46 10.00
CA GLY A 66 -1.17 -10.10 10.14
C GLY A 66 -0.10 -9.66 9.14
N LEU A 67 -0.40 -8.80 8.18
CA LEU A 67 0.52 -8.32 7.15
C LEU A 67 1.18 -6.97 7.49
N TRP A 68 0.80 -6.31 8.59
CA TRP A 68 1.46 -5.07 9.03
C TRP A 68 2.89 -5.33 9.51
N LEU A 69 3.82 -4.47 9.09
CA LEU A 69 5.16 -4.41 9.69
C LEU A 69 5.05 -4.08 11.19
N PRO A 70 6.02 -4.50 12.01
CA PRO A 70 5.99 -4.23 13.44
C PRO A 70 5.81 -2.73 13.75
N GLY A 71 4.88 -2.41 14.65
CA GLY A 71 4.57 -1.04 15.04
C GLY A 71 3.64 -0.29 14.09
N LEU A 72 3.15 -0.93 13.02
CA LEU A 72 2.22 -0.35 12.05
C LEU A 72 0.80 -0.93 12.19
N PRO A 73 -0.23 -0.18 11.75
CA PRO A 73 -0.15 1.18 11.20
C PRO A 73 0.23 2.22 12.25
N SER A 74 0.89 3.30 11.82
CA SER A 74 1.35 4.40 12.66
C SER A 74 0.21 5.31 13.12
N SER A 75 -0.84 5.43 12.29
CA SER A 75 -2.07 6.13 12.61
C SER A 75 -3.27 5.55 11.87
N THR A 76 -4.47 5.86 12.35
CA THR A 76 -5.75 5.59 11.66
C THR A 76 -6.50 6.88 11.34
N ASP A 77 -5.87 8.04 11.47
CA ASP A 77 -6.44 9.30 10.98
C ASP A 77 -6.54 9.30 9.45
N ALA A 78 -7.47 10.08 8.89
CA ALA A 78 -7.68 10.14 7.44
C ALA A 78 -6.51 10.79 6.66
N THR A 79 -5.42 11.16 7.34
CA THR A 79 -4.22 11.69 6.71
C THR A 79 -3.22 10.61 6.35
N HIS A 80 -3.45 9.35 6.74
CA HIS A 80 -2.56 8.22 6.44
C HIS A 80 -3.09 7.32 5.32
N CYS A 81 -2.15 6.84 4.53
CA CYS A 81 -2.39 6.06 3.33
C CYS A 81 -1.58 4.77 3.35
N LEU A 82 -2.15 3.69 2.81
CA LEU A 82 -1.51 2.39 2.81
C LEU A 82 -0.41 2.33 1.77
N GLY A 83 0.75 1.84 2.19
CA GLY A 83 1.87 1.53 1.31
C GLY A 83 2.45 0.14 1.56
N MET A 84 3.41 -0.20 0.72
CA MET A 84 4.18 -1.43 0.79
C MET A 84 5.66 -1.14 0.50
N GLY A 85 6.55 -1.56 1.40
CA GLY A 85 8.00 -1.46 1.20
C GLY A 85 8.60 -2.77 0.71
N SER A 86 9.35 -2.75 -0.38
CA SER A 86 10.05 -3.93 -0.96
C SER A 86 11.53 -3.99 -0.57
N ALA A 87 11.92 -3.43 0.58
CA ALA A 87 13.30 -3.45 1.01
C ALA A 87 13.77 -4.87 1.37
N ALA A 88 14.89 -5.32 0.80
CA ALA A 88 15.39 -6.69 1.00
C ALA A 88 15.60 -7.02 2.50
N ARG A 89 16.11 -6.05 3.27
CA ARG A 89 16.27 -6.18 4.72
C ARG A 89 14.94 -6.43 5.44
N ALA A 90 13.90 -5.66 5.11
CA ALA A 90 12.59 -5.80 5.74
C ALA A 90 11.92 -7.14 5.38
N ILE A 91 12.06 -7.57 4.12
CA ILE A 91 11.56 -8.88 3.66
C ILE A 91 12.22 -10.03 4.43
N ALA A 92 13.52 -9.95 4.67
CA ALA A 92 14.27 -10.97 5.40
C ALA A 92 13.96 -10.97 6.90
N GLU A 93 13.79 -9.79 7.51
CA GLU A 93 13.55 -9.65 8.95
C GLU A 93 12.10 -9.95 9.35
N TYR A 94 11.14 -9.59 8.49
CA TYR A 94 9.71 -9.69 8.75
C TYR A 94 8.97 -10.42 7.60
N PRO A 95 9.21 -11.73 7.42
CA PRO A 95 8.64 -12.47 6.30
C PRO A 95 7.10 -12.43 6.34
N GLY A 96 6.51 -12.04 5.21
CA GLY A 96 5.05 -11.90 5.07
C GLY A 96 4.48 -10.60 5.65
N LYS A 97 5.28 -9.75 6.30
CA LYS A 97 4.86 -8.42 6.71
C LYS A 97 5.24 -7.42 5.63
N VAL A 98 4.24 -6.78 5.03
CA VAL A 98 4.42 -5.99 3.81
C VAL A 98 3.74 -4.63 3.89
N TYR A 99 2.73 -4.49 4.75
CA TYR A 99 2.01 -3.23 4.88
C TYR A 99 2.74 -2.28 5.81
N GLY A 100 2.79 -1.04 5.36
CA GLY A 100 3.02 0.10 6.20
C GLY A 100 2.15 1.27 5.77
N ASP A 101 2.28 2.37 6.47
CA ASP A 101 1.54 3.59 6.20
C ASP A 101 2.46 4.80 6.34
N ALA A 102 2.07 5.86 5.65
CA ALA A 102 2.67 7.17 5.78
C ALA A 102 1.60 8.23 5.50
N THR A 103 1.90 9.49 5.78
CA THR A 103 1.00 10.58 5.44
C THR A 103 0.75 10.59 3.93
N CYS A 104 -0.51 10.73 3.52
CA CYS A 104 -0.93 10.68 2.12
C CYS A 104 -0.26 11.75 1.25
N THR A 105 0.21 12.83 1.87
CA THR A 105 0.94 13.92 1.21
C THR A 105 2.44 13.64 1.06
N ASP A 106 2.97 12.58 1.69
CA ASP A 106 4.35 12.19 1.50
C ASP A 106 4.59 11.86 0.02
N SER A 107 5.62 12.50 -0.52
CA SER A 107 6.01 12.36 -1.91
C SER A 107 7.41 11.77 -2.07
N SER A 108 8.07 11.41 -0.96
CA SER A 108 9.46 10.98 -0.85
C SER A 108 9.67 9.59 -1.43
N GLY A 109 9.80 9.49 -2.75
CA GLY A 109 10.24 8.24 -3.41
C GLY A 109 9.24 7.10 -3.37
N VAL A 110 7.95 7.37 -3.11
CA VAL A 110 6.87 6.38 -3.19
C VAL A 110 6.27 6.37 -4.59
N TYR A 111 6.15 5.17 -5.17
CA TYR A 111 5.65 4.92 -6.52
C TYR A 111 4.21 4.38 -6.50
N PRO A 112 3.39 4.66 -7.52
CA PRO A 112 2.08 4.03 -7.63
C PRO A 112 2.27 2.54 -7.98
N LEU A 113 1.54 1.66 -7.31
CA LEU A 113 1.32 0.30 -7.80
C LEU A 113 -0.07 0.23 -8.39
N CYS A 114 -0.17 0.14 -9.71
CA CYS A 114 -1.45 0.09 -10.40
C CYS A 114 -1.84 -1.35 -10.76
N GLU A 115 -3.15 -1.60 -10.84
CA GLU A 115 -3.72 -2.84 -11.36
C GLU A 115 -4.84 -2.55 -12.37
N VAL A 116 -5.15 -3.55 -13.19
CA VAL A 116 -6.27 -3.52 -14.14
C VAL A 116 -7.55 -3.96 -13.42
N ILE A 117 -8.64 -3.23 -13.66
CA ILE A 117 -9.98 -3.58 -13.22
C ILE A 117 -10.51 -4.67 -14.16
N LEU A 118 -10.68 -5.89 -13.64
CA LEU A 118 -11.33 -6.96 -14.36
C LEU A 118 -12.85 -6.84 -14.13
N ASN A 119 -13.60 -6.59 -15.21
CA ASN A 119 -15.07 -6.60 -15.22
C ASN A 119 -15.62 -8.03 -15.24
#